data_AF-A0A9X9ERE4-F1
#
_entry.id   AF-A0A9X9ERE4-F1
#
_cell.length_a   1.000
_cell.length_b   1.000
_cell.length_c   1.000
_cell.angle_alpha   90.00
_cell.angle_beta   90.00
_cell.angle_gamma   90.00
#
_symmetry.space_group_name_H-M   'P 1'
#
loop_
_entity.id
_entity.type
_entity.pdbx_description
1 polymer ?
#
loop_
_entity_poly.entity_id
_entity_poly.type
_entity_poly.pdbx_seq_one_letter_code
_entity_poly.pdbx_strand_id
1 'polypeptide(L)' 'MTQPKDVQPIRDQQQLEDMKWALKRHCSERDYILFVVGCETGLRVGDLLKLTTKQILDLKG' A
#
# COMPACT_ATOMS: atom_id res chain seq x y z
N MET A 1 16.83 7.14 23.11
CA MET A 1 17.28 6.67 21.78
C MET A 1 16.53 5.38 21.49
N THR A 2 15.59 5.38 20.54
CA THR A 2 14.88 4.16 20.14
C THR A 2 15.79 3.32 19.26
N GLN A 3 16.00 2.06 19.64
CA GLN A 3 16.77 1.13 18.82
C GLN A 3 16.10 0.98 17.44
N PRO A 4 16.87 0.94 16.34
CA PRO A 4 16.29 0.70 15.02
C PRO A 4 15.58 -0.65 15.03
N LYS A 5 14.27 -0.65 14.83
CA LYS A 5 13.51 -1.90 14.69
C LYS A 5 13.86 -2.47 13.32
N ASP A 6 14.46 -3.65 13.31
CA ASP A 6 14.73 -4.37 12.09
C ASP A 6 13.39 -4.72 11.42
N VAL A 7 13.13 -4.13 10.25
CA VAL A 7 11.87 -4.29 9.51
C VAL A 7 12.07 -5.32 8.42
N GLN A 8 11.41 -6.46 8.58
CA GLN A 8 11.46 -7.54 7.61
C GLN A 8 10.30 -7.42 6.62
N PRO A 9 10.53 -7.70 5.32
CA PRO A 9 9.46 -7.72 4.33
C PRO A 9 8.47 -8.85 4.62
N ILE A 10 7.22 -8.66 4.19
CA ILE A 10 6.20 -9.72 4.21
C ILE A 10 6.62 -10.80 3.22
N ARG A 11 6.74 -12.05 3.69
CA ARG A 11 7.12 -13.23 2.87
C ARG A 11 6.03 -14.29 2.79
N ASP A 12 4.98 -14.13 3.58
CA ASP A 12 3.88 -15.07 3.68
C ASP A 12 2.60 -14.46 3.09
N GLN A 13 1.86 -15.27 2.33
CA GLN A 13 0.62 -14.85 1.70
C GLN A 13 -0.50 -14.63 2.72
N GLN A 14 -0.54 -15.41 3.80
CA GLN A 14 -1.55 -15.22 4.83
C GLN A 14 -1.37 -13.86 5.52
N GLN A 15 -0.13 -13.47 5.84
CA GLN A 15 0.17 -12.13 6.36
C GLN A 15 -0.27 -10.99 5.44
N LEU A 16 -0.18 -11.18 4.11
CA LEU A 16 -0.66 -10.19 3.14
C LEU A 16 -2.19 -10.05 3.20
N GLU A 17 -2.91 -11.17 3.25
CA GLU A 17 -4.38 -11.17 3.32
C GLU A 17 -4.89 -10.65 4.68
N ASP A 18 -4.23 -10.98 5.77
CA ASP A 18 -4.54 -10.46 7.11
C ASP A 18 -4.39 -8.93 7.15
N MET A 19 -3.36 -8.39 6.49
CA MET A 19 -3.16 -6.94 6.37
C MET A 19 -4.28 -6.30 5.54
N LYS A 20 -4.64 -6.89 4.39
CA LYS A 20 -5.77 -6.43 3.57
C LYS A 20 -7.08 -6.42 4.37
N TRP A 21 -7.33 -7.46 5.16
CA TRP A 21 -8.50 -7.56 6.03
C TRP A 21 -8.49 -6.48 7.12
N ALA A 22 -7.36 -6.32 7.81
CA ALA A 22 -7.21 -5.33 8.88
C ALA A 22 -7.42 -3.90 8.37
N LEU A 23 -6.86 -3.56 7.19
CA LEU A 23 -7.02 -2.25 6.56
C LEU A 23 -8.49 -1.98 6.21
N LYS A 24 -9.22 -2.96 5.67
CA LYS A 24 -10.66 -2.82 5.41
C LYS A 24 -11.49 -2.68 6.69
N ARG A 25 -11.11 -3.39 7.76
CA ARG A 25 -11.91 -3.47 8.98
C ARG A 25 -11.69 -2.32 9.94
N HIS A 26 -10.46 -1.79 9.98
CA HIS A 26 -9.99 -0.85 11.00
C HIS A 26 -9.47 0.48 10.43
N CYS A 27 -9.19 0.57 9.14
CA CYS A 27 -8.68 1.78 8.49
C CYS A 27 -9.65 2.32 7.43
N SER A 28 -9.23 3.32 6.67
CA SER A 28 -10.03 3.89 5.59
C SER A 28 -9.86 3.10 4.28
N GLU A 29 -10.83 3.22 3.37
CA GLU A 29 -10.72 2.64 2.02
C GLU A 29 -9.49 3.18 1.27
N ARG A 30 -9.11 4.43 1.53
CA ARG A 30 -7.89 5.03 0.98
C ARG A 30 -6.64 4.23 1.36
N ASP A 31 -6.51 3.84 2.61
CA ASP A 31 -5.32 3.11 3.11
C ASP A 31 -5.26 1.71 2.50
N TYR A 32 -6.42 1.07 2.37
CA TYR A 32 -6.54 -0.21 1.66
C TYR A 32 -6.11 -0.09 0.19
N ILE A 33 -6.62 0.91 -0.54
CA ILE A 33 -6.26 1.13 -1.95
C ILE A 33 -4.77 1.44 -2.08
N LEU A 34 -4.22 2.29 -1.20
CA LEU A 34 -2.81 2.65 -1.22
C LEU A 34 -1.91 1.42 -0.99
N PHE A 35 -2.31 0.53 -0.07
CA PHE A 35 -1.62 -0.73 0.16
C PHE A 35 -1.68 -1.65 -1.06
N VAL A 36 -2.87 -1.89 -1.61
CA VAL A 36 -3.06 -2.77 -2.77
C VAL A 36 -2.30 -2.24 -3.99
N VAL A 37 -2.47 -0.97 -4.35
CA VAL A 37 -1.78 -0.38 -5.50
C VAL A 37 -0.27 -0.42 -5.29
N GLY A 38 0.23 -0.12 -4.09
CA GLY A 38 1.66 -0.22 -3.78
C GLY A 38 2.22 -1.62 -3.92
N CYS A 39 1.49 -2.65 -3.48
CA CYS A 39 1.91 -4.05 -3.60
C CYS A 39 1.90 -4.53 -5.06
N GLU A 40 0.86 -4.23 -5.82
CA GLU A 40 0.71 -4.72 -7.21
C GLU A 40 1.63 -3.99 -8.20
N THR A 41 2.00 -2.73 -7.92
CA THR A 41 2.83 -1.91 -8.82
C THR A 41 4.27 -1.73 -8.37
N GLY A 42 4.59 -2.03 -7.11
CA GLY A 42 5.91 -1.79 -6.52
C GLY A 42 6.26 -0.31 -6.33
N LEU A 43 5.29 0.60 -6.47
CA LEU A 43 5.51 2.03 -6.24
C LEU A 43 5.79 2.32 -4.77
N ARG A 44 6.74 3.23 -4.51
CA ARG A 44 7.00 3.68 -3.14
C ARG A 44 5.84 4.54 -2.66
N VAL A 45 5.60 4.53 -1.35
CA VAL A 45 4.54 5.34 -0.71
C VAL A 45 4.63 6.83 -1.10
N GLY A 46 5.85 7.37 -1.20
CA GLY A 46 6.05 8.77 -1.60
C GLY A 46 5.62 9.08 -3.04
N ASP A 47 5.65 8.09 -3.93
CA ASP A 47 5.20 8.22 -5.32
C ASP A 47 3.67 8.07 -5.39
N LEU A 48 3.12 7.11 -4.64
CA LEU A 48 1.67 6.90 -4.54
C LEU A 48 0.95 8.15 -4.03
N LEU A 49 1.52 8.85 -3.05
CA LEU A 49 0.94 10.08 -2.50
C LEU A 49 0.94 11.26 -3.48
N LYS A 50 1.76 11.21 -4.53
CA LYS A 50 1.83 12.24 -5.59
C LYS A 50 0.95 11.90 -6.79
N LEU A 51 0.34 10.71 -6.84
CA LEU A 51 -0.56 10.33 -7.93
C LEU A 51 -1.78 11.26 -7.97
N THR A 52 -2.07 11.74 -9.17
CA THR A 52 -3.26 12.54 -9.46
C THR A 52 -4.27 11.72 -10.24
N THR A 53 -5.56 12.02 -10.08
CA THR A 53 -6.63 11.37 -10.85
C THR A 53 -6.43 11.51 -12.36
N LYS A 54 -5.90 12.66 -12.81
CA LYS A 54 -5.56 12.90 -14.22
C LYS A 54 -4.57 11.86 -14.74
N GLN A 55 -3.46 11.63 -14.02
CA GLN A 55 -2.46 10.63 -14.42
C GLN A 55 -3.07 9.24 -14.56
N ILE A 56 -4.03 8.86 -13.69
CA ILE A 56 -4.70 7.56 -13.77
C ILE A 56 -5.64 7.49 -14.98
N LEU A 57 -6.40 8.55 -15.25
CA LEU A 57 -7.32 8.59 -16.39
C LEU A 57 -6.58 8.61 -17.74
N ASP A 58 -5.44 9.29 -17.79
CA ASP A 58 -4.59 9.39 -18.98
C ASP A 58 -3.89 8.05 -19.32
N LEU A 59 -3.79 7.09 -18.38
CA LEU A 59 -3.24 5.73 -18.65
C LEU A 59 -4.11 4.89 -19.60
N LYS A 60 -5.39 5.24 -19.76
CA LYS A 60 -6.32 4.52 -20.64
C LYS A 60 -6.34 5.06 -22.07
N GLY A 61 -5.44 5.99 -22.40
CA GLY A 61 -5.25 6.57 -23.73
C GLY A 61 -4.43 5.70 -24.66
#